data_AF-A0AAD8RHY7-F1
#
_entry.id   AF-A0AAD8RHY7-F1
#
_cell.length_a   1.000
_cell.length_b   1.000
_cell.length_c   1.000
_cell.angle_alpha   90.00
_cell.angle_beta   90.00
_cell.angle_gamma   90.00
#
_symmetry.space_group_name_H-M   'P 1'
#
loop_
_entity.id
_entity.type
_entity.pdbx_description
1 polymer ?
#
loop_
_entity_poly.entity_id
_entity_poly.type
_entity_poly.pdbx_seq_one_letter_code
_entity_poly.pdbx_strand_id
1 'polypeptide(L)'
;MPALLLLLLLVFTAANVSASTGESPIKNVVILALENRSFDHMLGWMRRLLGLPIDGLTGAECNVDPTNSSLPPVCVSADAPLVVPDDPGHSFEDVLDQVFGSRPNGTADLPNMSGFVRSALSVNTLLSSDVMRGFTPSLLPAFSALAADFAVFDRWFSSLPGPTQPNRLFLYSATSHGAIAHDKLRLLAGYPQRTIFDSLAADGLPFAVYFKTIPTVLFYRRLRTVRNVATSLHLYDPTFRSHARRGVLPPLSVIEPRYFDLTGTPADDDHPAHDVANGQRLVKDVYETLRASPQWNTTLLLVTYDEHGGFYDHVATPVAGVPSPDGLRGPVPFFFKFDRLGVRVPTLMISPWIKKGTVVGRPPNGPTPTSEYEHSSIPATIKKIFNLKSGFLTKRDEWAGTFEHIFTQLDEPRTDCPETLPEVPFVRTRPAKEHGLLSDFQRELVELASFLNGDYMLTSFAQETQKKMTVKQADAYPVEPEVTLRRKEGEHLPGSQVLGVEDHAVPALPDDPKSQQHQGVAHRWDEAMESSGERRATLSQVGRRGGSMRPKAGKPGPQPRTPEEEMQQVLLAVAERAAGSRQDPMPMKHGAVGEVFFV
;
A
#
# COMPACT_ATOMS: atom_id res chain seq x y z
N MET A 1 68.69 -6.34 41.20
CA MET A 1 67.30 -6.73 41.54
C MET A 1 66.85 -5.88 42.72
N PRO A 2 65.59 -5.42 42.82
CA PRO A 2 64.42 -5.60 41.94
C PRO A 2 63.83 -4.25 41.42
N ALA A 3 63.18 -4.25 40.24
CA ALA A 3 61.73 -4.07 40.01
C ALA A 3 61.24 -2.61 40.17
N LEU A 4 60.34 -2.02 39.38
CA LEU A 4 59.61 -2.34 38.17
C LEU A 4 58.78 -1.06 37.93
N LEU A 5 58.98 -0.31 36.86
CA LEU A 5 57.98 0.67 36.39
C LEU A 5 58.12 0.84 34.88
N LEU A 6 57.48 -0.06 34.14
CA LEU A 6 57.34 0.02 32.70
C LEU A 6 56.08 0.86 32.41
N LEU A 7 56.27 2.09 31.95
CA LEU A 7 55.20 2.93 31.43
C LEU A 7 54.89 2.46 30.01
N LEU A 8 53.83 1.65 29.86
CA LEU A 8 53.32 1.21 28.57
C LEU A 8 52.42 2.31 27.97
N LEU A 9 52.97 3.07 27.03
CA LEU A 9 52.22 3.90 26.09
C LEU A 9 51.43 2.98 25.14
N LEU A 10 50.22 2.61 25.53
CA LEU A 10 49.21 2.05 24.62
C LEU A 10 48.68 3.19 23.75
N VAL A 11 49.29 3.39 22.58
CA VAL A 11 48.67 4.12 21.49
C VAL A 11 47.50 3.27 20.99
N PHE A 12 46.30 3.56 21.48
CA PHE A 12 45.08 3.11 20.83
C PHE A 12 45.00 3.82 19.47
N THR A 13 45.50 3.19 18.41
CA THR A 13 44.99 3.48 17.07
C THR A 13 43.57 2.95 17.03
N ALA A 14 42.62 3.81 17.40
CA ALA A 14 41.24 3.64 16.95
C ALA A 14 41.31 3.69 15.42
N ALA A 15 41.29 2.51 14.79
CA ALA A 15 40.91 2.41 13.40
C ALA A 15 39.45 2.86 13.35
N ASN A 16 39.25 4.16 13.14
CA ASN A 16 38.01 4.65 12.55
C ASN A 16 37.93 3.97 11.19
N VAL A 17 37.26 2.81 11.15
CA VAL A 17 36.66 2.31 9.93
C VAL A 17 35.56 3.32 9.61
N SER A 18 35.97 4.41 8.95
CA SER A 18 35.05 5.19 8.16
C SER A 18 34.52 4.20 7.13
N ALA A 19 33.33 3.65 7.38
CA ALA A 19 32.60 2.93 6.35
C ALA A 19 32.59 3.87 5.14
N SER A 20 33.22 3.46 4.04
CA SER A 20 33.07 4.17 2.79
C SER A 20 31.57 4.24 2.53
N THR A 21 31.00 5.44 2.54
CA THR A 21 29.62 5.68 2.11
C THR A 21 29.58 5.49 0.60
N GLY A 22 29.73 4.23 0.17
CA GLY A 22 29.54 3.83 -1.21
C GLY A 22 28.08 4.09 -1.56
N GLU A 23 27.86 4.69 -2.72
CA GLU A 23 26.52 4.86 -3.27
C GLU A 23 25.87 3.48 -3.45
N SER A 24 24.59 3.34 -3.06
CA SER A 24 23.87 2.06 -3.19
C SER A 24 23.94 1.55 -4.65
N PRO A 25 24.18 0.23 -4.88
CA PRO A 25 24.13 -0.34 -6.23
C PRO A 25 22.70 -0.38 -6.78
N ILE A 26 21.70 -0.25 -5.92
CA ILE A 26 20.29 -0.24 -6.30
C ILE A 26 19.92 1.14 -6.86
N LYS A 27 19.43 1.15 -8.11
CA LYS A 27 18.94 2.35 -8.79
C LYS A 27 17.43 2.30 -9.07
N ASN A 28 16.82 1.12 -8.99
CA ASN A 28 15.39 0.91 -9.22
C ASN A 28 14.82 0.03 -8.11
N VAL A 29 13.79 0.52 -7.42
CA VAL A 29 13.04 -0.21 -6.40
C VAL A 29 11.65 -0.51 -6.97
N VAL A 30 11.31 -1.79 -7.02
CA VAL A 30 10.00 -2.30 -7.45
C VAL A 30 9.29 -2.87 -6.24
N ILE A 31 8.06 -2.42 -5.99
CA ILE A 31 7.25 -2.86 -4.85
C ILE A 31 5.98 -3.52 -5.37
N LEU A 32 5.70 -4.73 -4.89
CA LEU A 32 4.43 -5.42 -5.07
C LEU A 32 3.86 -5.74 -3.68
N ALA A 33 2.70 -5.16 -3.37
CA ALA A 33 1.96 -5.43 -2.15
C ALA A 33 0.70 -6.26 -2.47
N LEU A 34 0.65 -7.48 -1.95
CA LEU A 34 -0.46 -8.43 -2.04
C LEU A 34 -1.41 -8.28 -0.85
N GLU A 35 -2.51 -9.03 -0.89
CA GLU A 35 -3.64 -9.11 0.03
C GLU A 35 -3.81 -10.55 0.56
N ASN A 36 -4.68 -10.72 1.54
CA ASN A 36 -4.19 -10.64 2.90
C ASN A 36 -3.78 -12.02 3.44
N ARG A 37 -2.52 -12.16 3.90
CA ARG A 37 -1.95 -13.43 4.35
C ARG A 37 -0.93 -13.22 5.47
N SER A 38 -1.02 -14.03 6.52
CA SER A 38 -0.01 -14.04 7.58
C SER A 38 1.29 -14.71 7.12
N PHE A 39 2.39 -14.41 7.81
CA PHE A 39 3.67 -15.07 7.53
C PHE A 39 3.57 -16.58 7.71
N ASP A 40 3.01 -17.06 8.82
CA ASP A 40 2.93 -18.50 9.08
C ASP A 40 2.02 -19.24 8.10
N HIS A 41 0.96 -18.59 7.62
CA HIS A 41 0.06 -19.16 6.63
C HIS A 41 0.77 -19.43 5.30
N MET A 42 1.66 -18.52 4.87
CA MET A 42 2.36 -18.64 3.58
C MET A 42 3.71 -19.34 3.70
N LEU A 43 4.57 -18.88 4.61
CA LEU A 43 5.99 -19.26 4.68
C LEU A 43 6.32 -20.08 5.93
N GLY A 44 5.44 -20.12 6.94
CA GLY A 44 5.71 -20.74 8.25
C GLY A 44 6.20 -22.18 8.18
N TRP A 45 5.63 -22.99 7.28
CA TRP A 45 6.01 -24.40 7.11
C TRP A 45 7.34 -24.62 6.37
N MET A 46 7.93 -23.58 5.74
CA MET A 46 9.23 -23.73 5.06
C MET A 46 10.35 -24.06 6.05
N ARG A 47 10.24 -23.67 7.32
CA ARG A 47 11.17 -24.06 8.38
C ARG A 47 11.27 -25.59 8.49
N ARG A 48 10.13 -26.24 8.68
CA ARG A 48 10.05 -27.68 8.92
C ARG A 48 10.21 -28.50 7.65
N LEU A 49 9.67 -28.01 6.53
CA LEU A 49 9.57 -28.79 5.29
C LEU A 49 10.69 -28.52 4.27
N LEU A 50 11.38 -27.36 4.35
CA LEU A 50 12.56 -27.05 3.53
C LEU A 50 13.85 -26.85 4.34
N GLY A 51 13.77 -26.78 5.68
CA GLY A 51 14.94 -26.54 6.53
C GLY A 51 15.44 -25.09 6.48
N LEU A 52 14.63 -24.13 6.01
CA LEU A 52 15.00 -22.71 6.05
C LEU A 52 15.09 -22.22 7.51
N PRO A 53 16.14 -21.48 7.90
CA PRO A 53 16.34 -21.04 9.27
C PRO A 53 15.49 -19.79 9.61
N ILE A 54 14.20 -19.84 9.29
CA ILE A 54 13.22 -18.80 9.60
C ILE A 54 12.53 -19.08 10.94
N ASP A 55 12.03 -18.03 11.59
CA ASP A 55 11.12 -18.11 12.74
C ASP A 55 9.70 -18.57 12.30
N GLY A 56 9.59 -19.81 11.80
CA GLY A 56 8.35 -20.42 11.32
C GLY A 56 7.80 -21.52 12.23
N LEU A 57 6.65 -22.07 11.84
CA LEU A 57 5.87 -23.08 12.57
C LEU A 57 6.66 -24.35 12.92
N THR A 58 6.42 -24.84 14.13
CA THR A 58 6.92 -26.13 14.63
C THR A 58 5.95 -27.27 14.35
N GLY A 59 4.65 -26.96 14.25
CA GLY A 59 3.55 -27.91 14.12
C GLY A 59 2.86 -28.25 15.45
N ALA A 60 3.22 -27.55 16.54
CA ALA A 60 2.63 -27.72 17.86
C ALA A 60 1.75 -26.53 18.28
N GLU A 61 1.71 -25.47 17.47
CA GLU A 61 0.94 -24.27 17.70
C GLU A 61 -0.56 -24.57 17.59
N CYS A 62 -1.34 -24.13 18.59
CA CYS A 62 -2.78 -24.31 18.62
C CYS A 62 -3.49 -23.08 19.19
N ASN A 63 -4.75 -22.90 18.78
CA ASN A 63 -5.68 -21.94 19.36
C ASN A 63 -6.93 -22.67 19.84
N VAL A 64 -7.62 -22.06 20.80
CA VAL A 64 -8.85 -22.63 21.40
C VAL A 64 -10.01 -21.68 21.18
N ASP A 65 -11.23 -22.21 21.25
CA ASP A 65 -12.41 -21.39 21.49
C ASP A 65 -12.55 -21.17 23.02
N PRO A 66 -12.26 -19.96 23.55
CA PRO A 66 -12.36 -19.71 24.97
C PRO A 66 -13.81 -19.63 25.45
N THR A 67 -14.79 -19.53 24.54
CA THR A 67 -16.22 -19.51 24.88
C THR A 67 -16.81 -20.91 25.01
N ASN A 68 -16.11 -21.92 24.50
CA ASN A 68 -16.51 -23.31 24.60
C ASN A 68 -15.31 -24.22 24.86
N SER A 69 -14.95 -24.37 26.14
CA SER A 69 -13.86 -25.24 26.60
C SER A 69 -14.08 -26.73 26.32
N SER A 70 -15.24 -27.12 25.77
CA SER A 70 -15.51 -28.51 25.37
C SER A 70 -15.03 -28.80 23.94
N LEU A 71 -14.74 -27.77 23.13
CA LEU A 71 -14.16 -27.94 21.81
C LEU A 71 -12.66 -28.23 21.92
N PRO A 72 -12.13 -29.17 21.13
CA PRO A 72 -10.69 -29.42 21.11
C PRO A 72 -9.95 -28.19 20.55
N PRO A 73 -8.68 -27.98 20.94
CA PRO A 73 -7.83 -26.99 20.30
C PRO A 73 -7.74 -27.26 18.79
N VAL A 74 -7.76 -26.18 18.00
CA VAL A 74 -7.45 -26.22 16.58
C VAL A 74 -5.97 -25.92 16.42
N CYS A 75 -5.21 -26.89 15.94
CA CYS A 75 -3.78 -26.79 15.77
C CYS A 75 -3.41 -26.51 14.31
N VAL A 76 -2.24 -25.95 14.10
CA VAL A 76 -1.73 -25.67 12.77
C VAL A 76 -1.54 -26.97 11.96
N SER A 77 -1.82 -26.91 10.67
CA SER A 77 -1.58 -28.01 9.74
C SER A 77 -1.08 -27.51 8.38
N ALA A 78 -0.34 -28.37 7.67
CA ALA A 78 0.28 -28.06 6.38
C ALA A 78 -0.61 -28.55 5.22
N ASP A 79 -1.85 -28.10 5.16
CA ASP A 79 -2.86 -28.53 4.19
C ASP A 79 -3.81 -27.39 3.77
N ALA A 80 -3.34 -26.13 3.83
CA ALA A 80 -4.15 -24.99 3.38
C ALA A 80 -4.60 -25.19 1.91
N PRO A 81 -5.89 -24.99 1.62
CA PRO A 81 -6.38 -25.00 0.24
C PRO A 81 -5.90 -23.74 -0.49
N LEU A 82 -5.67 -23.85 -1.81
CA LEU A 82 -5.36 -22.68 -2.66
C LEU A 82 -6.45 -21.61 -2.66
N VAL A 83 -7.69 -21.99 -2.30
CA VAL A 83 -8.86 -21.12 -2.19
C VAL A 83 -9.55 -21.36 -0.85
N VAL A 84 -9.54 -20.36 0.03
CA VAL A 84 -10.36 -20.32 1.24
C VAL A 84 -11.70 -19.66 0.89
N PRO A 85 -12.85 -20.33 1.06
CA PRO A 85 -14.16 -19.86 0.55
C PRO A 85 -14.62 -18.50 1.08
N ASP A 86 -14.32 -18.23 2.33
CA ASP A 86 -14.83 -17.10 3.08
C ASP A 86 -13.66 -16.28 3.61
N ASP A 87 -13.93 -15.00 3.82
CA ASP A 87 -12.95 -14.02 4.24
C ASP A 87 -12.93 -13.94 5.77
N PRO A 88 -11.83 -14.33 6.44
CA PRO A 88 -11.75 -14.24 7.90
C PRO A 88 -11.82 -12.78 8.38
N GLY A 89 -12.27 -12.57 9.61
CA GLY A 89 -12.35 -11.23 10.19
C GLY A 89 -10.97 -10.60 10.30
N HIS A 90 -10.82 -9.39 9.76
CA HIS A 90 -9.57 -8.64 9.78
C HIS A 90 -9.82 -7.13 9.99
N SER A 91 -10.98 -6.79 10.58
CA SER A 91 -11.24 -5.45 11.11
C SER A 91 -10.32 -5.15 12.29
N PHE A 92 -10.17 -3.88 12.64
CA PHE A 92 -9.33 -3.49 13.79
C PHE A 92 -9.72 -4.25 15.08
N GLU A 93 -11.02 -4.42 15.30
CA GLU A 93 -11.59 -5.16 16.41
C GLU A 93 -11.27 -6.65 16.37
N ASP A 94 -11.42 -7.27 15.20
CA ASP A 94 -11.10 -8.68 15.02
C ASP A 94 -9.62 -8.94 15.27
N VAL A 95 -8.75 -8.10 14.74
CA VAL A 95 -7.31 -8.26 14.92
C VAL A 95 -6.89 -8.06 16.37
N LEU A 96 -7.49 -7.09 17.09
CA LEU A 96 -7.27 -6.99 18.53
C LEU A 96 -7.73 -8.26 19.25
N ASP A 97 -8.88 -8.81 18.88
CA ASP A 97 -9.39 -10.04 19.48
C ASP A 97 -8.45 -11.23 19.23
N GLN A 98 -7.90 -11.34 18.01
CA GLN A 98 -6.93 -12.36 17.59
C GLN A 98 -5.62 -12.28 18.37
N VAL A 99 -5.07 -11.07 18.49
CA VAL A 99 -3.77 -10.79 19.10
C VAL A 99 -3.79 -10.99 20.63
N PHE A 100 -4.89 -10.63 21.29
CA PHE A 100 -4.98 -10.62 22.76
C PHE A 100 -5.84 -11.73 23.35
N GLY A 101 -6.62 -12.45 22.55
CA GLY A 101 -7.55 -13.46 23.07
C GLY A 101 -8.68 -12.87 23.91
N SER A 102 -8.85 -11.55 23.91
CA SER A 102 -9.94 -10.79 24.54
C SER A 102 -9.85 -9.32 24.10
N ARG A 103 -10.84 -8.50 24.41
CA ARG A 103 -10.70 -7.04 24.26
C ARG A 103 -9.61 -6.55 25.22
N PRO A 104 -8.50 -5.97 24.73
CA PRO A 104 -7.42 -5.55 25.59
C PRO A 104 -7.87 -4.39 26.50
N ASN A 105 -7.54 -4.46 27.79
CA ASN A 105 -7.85 -3.43 28.77
C ASN A 105 -6.73 -2.36 28.82
N GLY A 106 -6.32 -1.87 27.64
CA GLY A 106 -5.32 -0.82 27.47
C GLY A 106 -3.97 -1.30 26.91
N THR A 107 -2.88 -0.67 27.38
CA THR A 107 -1.51 -0.88 26.87
C THR A 107 -0.69 -1.88 27.68
N ALA A 108 -1.25 -2.45 28.75
CA ALA A 108 -0.55 -3.37 29.64
C ALA A 108 -0.65 -4.84 29.21
N ASP A 109 -1.64 -5.20 28.39
CA ASP A 109 -1.81 -6.57 27.93
C ASP A 109 -0.73 -6.91 26.90
N LEU A 110 -0.02 -8.02 27.14
CA LEU A 110 0.96 -8.53 26.20
C LEU A 110 0.25 -9.39 25.14
N PRO A 111 0.62 -9.26 23.85
CA PRO A 111 0.12 -10.13 22.79
C PRO A 111 0.40 -11.60 23.08
N ASN A 112 -0.62 -12.44 22.99
CA ASN A 112 -0.54 -13.89 23.22
C ASN A 112 -0.99 -14.72 22.01
N MET A 113 -1.48 -14.06 20.96
CA MET A 113 -1.90 -14.66 19.68
C MET A 113 -2.95 -15.76 19.85
N SER A 114 -3.85 -15.64 20.83
CA SER A 114 -4.74 -16.74 21.25
C SER A 114 -6.19 -16.64 20.77
N GLY A 115 -6.56 -15.63 19.98
CA GLY A 115 -7.96 -15.36 19.62
C GLY A 115 -8.38 -15.69 18.19
N PHE A 116 -7.50 -16.27 17.37
CA PHE A 116 -7.75 -16.52 15.94
C PHE A 116 -8.92 -17.47 15.68
N VAL A 117 -8.97 -18.59 16.39
CA VAL A 117 -10.10 -19.55 16.26
C VAL A 117 -11.41 -18.90 16.66
N ARG A 118 -11.44 -18.16 17.78
CA ARG A 118 -12.65 -17.46 18.24
C ARG A 118 -13.12 -16.41 17.24
N SER A 119 -12.21 -15.57 16.75
CA SER A 119 -12.53 -14.54 15.77
C SER A 119 -13.09 -15.18 14.49
N ALA A 120 -12.46 -16.25 13.98
CA ALA A 120 -12.94 -16.99 12.82
C ALA A 120 -14.36 -17.58 13.03
N LEU A 121 -14.63 -18.18 14.19
CA LEU A 121 -15.96 -18.72 14.53
C LEU A 121 -17.06 -17.66 14.56
N SER A 122 -16.72 -16.40 14.88
CA SER A 122 -17.68 -15.29 14.87
C SER A 122 -18.10 -14.86 13.45
N VAL A 123 -17.26 -15.14 12.45
CA VAL A 123 -17.54 -14.88 11.03
C VAL A 123 -18.26 -16.07 10.41
N ASN A 124 -17.67 -17.26 10.50
CA ASN A 124 -18.26 -18.50 10.01
C ASN A 124 -17.69 -19.69 10.79
N THR A 125 -18.57 -20.56 11.31
CA THR A 125 -18.19 -21.78 12.02
C THR A 125 -17.21 -22.70 11.27
N LEU A 126 -17.20 -22.66 9.93
CA LEU A 126 -16.32 -23.46 9.08
C LEU A 126 -14.89 -22.89 8.93
N LEU A 127 -14.67 -21.61 9.31
CA LEU A 127 -13.37 -20.94 9.11
C LEU A 127 -12.32 -21.29 10.18
N SER A 128 -12.74 -21.81 11.33
CA SER A 128 -11.84 -22.06 12.47
C SER A 128 -10.62 -22.93 12.11
N SER A 129 -10.79 -23.95 11.28
CA SER A 129 -9.66 -24.73 10.76
C SER A 129 -8.88 -24.00 9.68
N ASP A 130 -9.55 -23.27 8.79
CA ASP A 130 -8.90 -22.63 7.64
C ASP A 130 -7.94 -21.52 8.06
N VAL A 131 -8.24 -20.76 9.12
CA VAL A 131 -7.34 -19.72 9.65
C VAL A 131 -6.08 -20.29 10.30
N MET A 132 -6.11 -21.54 10.78
CA MET A 132 -4.97 -22.22 11.41
C MET A 132 -4.13 -23.02 10.41
N ARG A 133 -4.64 -23.26 9.20
CA ARG A 133 -3.91 -23.99 8.15
C ARG A 133 -2.82 -23.11 7.54
N GLY A 134 -1.70 -23.69 7.17
CA GLY A 134 -0.66 -23.05 6.36
C GLY A 134 -0.34 -23.89 5.11
N PHE A 135 0.28 -23.25 4.14
CA PHE A 135 0.65 -23.90 2.88
C PHE A 135 1.88 -24.79 3.02
N THR A 136 1.88 -25.90 2.29
CA THR A 136 3.13 -26.63 2.04
C THR A 136 3.96 -25.88 1.00
N PRO A 137 5.30 -25.93 1.10
CA PRO A 137 6.17 -25.29 0.10
C PRO A 137 5.90 -25.73 -1.33
N SER A 138 5.49 -26.99 -1.54
CA SER A 138 5.13 -27.52 -2.87
C SER A 138 3.90 -26.87 -3.49
N LEU A 139 2.97 -26.32 -2.69
CA LEU A 139 1.83 -25.55 -3.19
C LEU A 139 2.20 -24.10 -3.50
N LEU A 140 3.32 -23.62 -2.95
CA LEU A 140 3.85 -22.28 -3.16
C LEU A 140 5.22 -22.30 -3.88
N PRO A 141 5.35 -22.93 -5.06
CA PRO A 141 6.65 -23.17 -5.66
C PRO A 141 7.39 -21.88 -6.06
N ALA A 142 6.68 -20.80 -6.45
CA ALA A 142 7.31 -19.52 -6.77
C ALA A 142 7.88 -18.84 -5.52
N PHE A 143 7.07 -18.74 -4.46
CA PHE A 143 7.52 -18.16 -3.18
C PHE A 143 8.63 -19.00 -2.53
N SER A 144 8.53 -20.33 -2.59
CA SER A 144 9.56 -21.24 -2.06
C SER A 144 10.90 -21.06 -2.75
N ALA A 145 10.90 -20.92 -4.09
CA ALA A 145 12.12 -20.67 -4.84
C ALA A 145 12.74 -19.32 -4.47
N LEU A 146 11.93 -18.25 -4.42
CA LEU A 146 12.41 -16.92 -4.04
C LEU A 146 12.96 -16.88 -2.60
N ALA A 147 12.29 -17.53 -1.66
CA ALA A 147 12.73 -17.64 -0.28
C ALA A 147 14.08 -18.38 -0.15
N ALA A 148 14.29 -19.43 -0.92
CA ALA A 148 15.54 -20.19 -0.92
C ALA A 148 16.68 -19.46 -1.64
N ASP A 149 16.39 -18.70 -2.70
CA ASP A 149 17.41 -18.05 -3.52
C ASP A 149 17.77 -16.62 -3.11
N PHE A 150 16.91 -15.92 -2.36
CA PHE A 150 17.11 -14.51 -1.98
C PHE A 150 16.92 -14.30 -0.47
N ALA A 151 16.24 -13.23 -0.06
CA ALA A 151 16.02 -12.89 1.34
C ALA A 151 14.54 -13.02 1.74
N VAL A 152 14.31 -13.62 2.92
CA VAL A 152 13.02 -13.63 3.63
C VAL A 152 13.15 -12.79 4.89
N PHE A 153 12.22 -11.88 5.12
CA PHE A 153 12.05 -11.30 6.45
C PHE A 153 11.14 -12.20 7.28
N ASP A 154 11.66 -12.76 8.38
CA ASP A 154 10.85 -13.55 9.31
C ASP A 154 10.28 -12.71 10.46
N ARG A 155 10.46 -11.38 10.42
CA ARG A 155 9.92 -10.41 11.38
C ARG A 155 9.50 -9.09 10.72
N TRP A 156 8.68 -9.17 9.66
CA TRP A 156 8.02 -8.00 9.07
C TRP A 156 6.56 -7.92 9.51
N PHE A 157 6.15 -6.83 10.15
CA PHE A 157 4.81 -6.67 10.72
C PHE A 157 3.96 -5.68 9.92
N SER A 158 2.64 -5.88 9.90
CA SER A 158 1.73 -4.81 9.48
C SER A 158 1.81 -3.64 10.45
N SER A 159 1.66 -2.41 9.95
CA SER A 159 1.93 -1.20 10.75
C SER A 159 0.91 -0.91 11.84
N LEU A 160 -0.28 -1.53 11.75
CA LEU A 160 -1.31 -1.51 12.79
C LEU A 160 -2.17 -2.79 12.74
N PRO A 161 -2.80 -3.17 13.87
CA PRO A 161 -3.67 -4.35 13.94
C PRO A 161 -5.04 -4.05 13.32
N GLY A 162 -5.15 -4.09 12.00
CA GLY A 162 -6.37 -3.70 11.29
C GLY A 162 -6.27 -3.89 9.78
N PRO A 163 -7.27 -3.41 9.03
CA PRO A 163 -7.52 -3.87 7.67
C PRO A 163 -6.57 -3.25 6.63
N THR A 164 -6.77 -3.63 5.38
CA THR A 164 -6.03 -3.22 4.18
C THR A 164 -5.77 -1.71 4.09
N GLN A 165 -6.81 -0.86 4.06
CA GLN A 165 -6.64 0.55 3.69
C GLN A 165 -5.66 1.29 4.62
N PRO A 166 -5.83 1.26 5.96
CA PRO A 166 -4.85 1.85 6.86
C PRO A 166 -3.43 1.31 6.65
N ASN A 167 -3.25 -0.01 6.49
CA ASN A 167 -1.92 -0.61 6.30
C ASN A 167 -1.28 -0.21 4.96
N ARG A 168 -2.05 -0.14 3.87
CA ARG A 168 -1.57 0.37 2.56
C ARG A 168 -1.17 1.85 2.61
N LEU A 169 -1.79 2.64 3.49
CA LEU A 169 -1.37 4.03 3.72
C LEU A 169 0.03 4.11 4.36
N PHE A 170 0.40 3.16 5.23
CA PHE A 170 1.74 3.16 5.83
C PHE A 170 2.85 2.86 4.82
N LEU A 171 2.62 2.00 3.81
CA LEU A 171 3.62 1.61 2.79
C LEU A 171 4.31 2.81 2.13
N TYR A 172 3.58 3.90 1.88
CA TYR A 172 4.11 5.04 1.14
C TYR A 172 4.11 6.35 1.91
N SER A 173 3.46 6.42 3.08
CA SER A 173 3.39 7.66 3.88
C SER A 173 3.81 7.51 5.33
N ALA A 174 4.14 6.29 5.79
CA ALA A 174 4.51 6.01 7.18
C ALA A 174 3.45 6.44 8.22
N THR A 175 2.20 6.63 7.80
CA THR A 175 1.02 6.90 8.65
C THR A 175 -0.27 6.59 7.90
N SER A 176 -1.31 6.17 8.62
CA SER A 176 -2.69 6.14 8.11
C SER A 176 -3.44 7.45 8.37
N HIS A 177 -2.76 8.46 8.91
CA HIS A 177 -3.33 9.75 9.30
C HIS A 177 -4.52 9.60 10.26
N GLY A 178 -4.35 8.72 11.25
CA GLY A 178 -5.36 8.43 12.26
C GLY A 178 -6.41 7.39 11.86
N ALA A 179 -6.42 6.89 10.61
CA ALA A 179 -7.37 5.86 10.21
C ALA A 179 -6.99 4.49 10.81
N ILE A 180 -7.97 3.78 11.35
CA ILE A 180 -7.85 2.38 11.84
C ILE A 180 -8.77 1.42 11.09
N ALA A 181 -9.63 1.95 10.23
CA ALA A 181 -10.59 1.23 9.41
C ALA A 181 -10.83 2.05 8.13
N HIS A 182 -11.71 1.58 7.26
CA HIS A 182 -12.19 2.35 6.13
C HIS A 182 -12.80 3.69 6.57
N ASP A 183 -12.22 4.80 6.12
CA ASP A 183 -12.82 6.13 6.28
C ASP A 183 -13.22 6.68 4.91
N LYS A 184 -14.51 6.51 4.59
CA LYS A 184 -15.09 6.95 3.32
C LYS A 184 -14.85 8.43 3.06
N LEU A 185 -15.14 9.30 4.02
CA LEU A 185 -15.04 10.75 3.82
C LEU A 185 -13.60 11.19 3.57
N ARG A 186 -12.64 10.62 4.33
CA ARG A 186 -11.21 10.84 4.12
C ARG A 186 -10.74 10.28 2.78
N LEU A 187 -11.20 9.09 2.40
CA LEU A 187 -10.89 8.50 1.10
C LEU A 187 -11.38 9.41 -0.03
N LEU A 188 -12.61 9.90 0.02
CA LEU A 188 -13.15 10.79 -1.01
C LEU A 188 -12.39 12.14 -1.05
N ALA A 189 -12.12 12.75 0.09
CA ALA A 189 -11.31 13.97 0.17
C ALA A 189 -9.86 13.77 -0.31
N GLY A 190 -9.36 12.54 -0.15
CA GLY A 190 -7.96 12.17 -0.33
C GLY A 190 -7.16 12.44 0.95
N TYR A 191 -6.39 11.43 1.36
CA TYR A 191 -5.53 11.49 2.53
C TYR A 191 -4.43 12.56 2.36
N PRO A 192 -4.27 13.50 3.32
CA PRO A 192 -3.48 14.72 3.11
C PRO A 192 -1.97 14.55 3.37
N GLN A 193 -1.56 13.46 4.00
CA GLN A 193 -0.17 13.23 4.41
C GLN A 193 0.80 13.22 3.23
N ARG A 194 2.05 13.56 3.51
CA ARG A 194 3.15 13.46 2.54
C ARG A 194 3.50 12.00 2.31
N THR A 195 3.99 11.71 1.12
CA THR A 195 4.38 10.38 0.68
C THR A 195 5.86 10.32 0.30
N ILE A 196 6.38 9.11 0.10
CA ILE A 196 7.70 8.89 -0.48
C ILE A 196 7.77 9.44 -1.92
N PHE A 197 6.66 9.43 -2.67
CA PHE A 197 6.57 10.04 -4.00
C PHE A 197 6.83 11.55 -3.96
N ASP A 198 6.32 12.25 -2.93
CA ASP A 198 6.62 13.67 -2.73
C ASP A 198 8.11 13.90 -2.42
N SER A 199 8.74 12.97 -1.70
CA SER A 199 10.18 13.04 -1.39
C SER A 199 11.03 12.84 -2.64
N LEU A 200 10.67 11.88 -3.50
CA LEU A 200 11.32 11.65 -4.80
C LEU A 200 11.15 12.85 -5.74
N ALA A 201 9.93 13.38 -5.84
CA ALA A 201 9.63 14.52 -6.69
C ALA A 201 10.40 15.79 -6.27
N ALA A 202 10.60 16.01 -4.97
CA ALA A 202 11.40 17.12 -4.45
C ALA A 202 12.88 17.05 -4.89
N ASP A 203 13.40 15.84 -5.12
CA ASP A 203 14.75 15.60 -5.62
C ASP A 203 14.80 15.34 -7.14
N GLY A 204 13.68 15.56 -7.85
CA GLY A 204 13.60 15.40 -9.30
C GLY A 204 13.63 13.96 -9.78
N LEU A 205 13.38 12.98 -8.90
CA LEU A 205 13.35 11.57 -9.24
C LEU A 205 11.93 11.15 -9.67
N PRO A 206 11.77 10.51 -10.84
CA PRO A 206 10.46 10.06 -11.30
C PRO A 206 10.03 8.79 -10.55
N PHE A 207 8.73 8.50 -10.63
CA PHE A 207 8.15 7.23 -10.20
C PHE A 207 7.10 6.76 -11.21
N ALA A 208 6.77 5.48 -11.17
CA ALA A 208 5.69 4.89 -11.95
C ALA A 208 4.85 3.92 -11.09
N VAL A 209 3.57 3.83 -11.40
CA VAL A 209 2.62 2.87 -10.83
C VAL A 209 1.99 2.10 -11.99
N TYR A 210 2.17 0.79 -11.96
CA TYR A 210 1.67 -0.14 -12.95
C TYR A 210 0.51 -0.92 -12.33
N PHE A 211 -0.71 -0.65 -12.78
CA PHE A 211 -1.92 -1.17 -12.15
C PHE A 211 -2.79 -1.95 -13.12
N LYS A 212 -3.53 -2.93 -12.59
CA LYS A 212 -4.47 -3.76 -13.38
C LYS A 212 -5.93 -3.30 -13.24
N THR A 213 -6.27 -2.62 -12.15
CA THR A 213 -7.64 -2.15 -11.85
C THR A 213 -7.64 -0.68 -11.40
N ILE A 214 -7.78 -0.42 -10.09
CA ILE A 214 -7.85 0.93 -9.51
C ILE A 214 -6.60 1.12 -8.64
N PRO A 215 -5.71 2.08 -8.96
CA PRO A 215 -4.44 2.22 -8.25
C PRO A 215 -4.64 2.80 -6.84
N THR A 216 -4.19 2.09 -5.82
CA THR A 216 -4.40 2.46 -4.41
C THR A 216 -3.60 3.68 -3.99
N VAL A 217 -2.55 4.04 -4.73
CA VAL A 217 -1.85 5.32 -4.56
C VAL A 217 -2.78 6.53 -4.73
N LEU A 218 -3.94 6.38 -5.37
CA LEU A 218 -4.94 7.44 -5.44
C LEU A 218 -5.69 7.64 -4.11
N PHE A 219 -5.42 6.87 -3.06
CA PHE A 219 -5.90 7.21 -1.71
C PHE A 219 -5.29 8.53 -1.22
N TYR A 220 -4.08 8.86 -1.64
CA TYR A 220 -3.42 10.11 -1.28
C TYR A 220 -3.89 11.27 -2.15
N ARG A 221 -4.31 12.36 -1.52
CA ARG A 221 -4.72 13.60 -2.23
C ARG A 221 -3.62 14.12 -3.15
N ARG A 222 -2.36 14.03 -2.70
CA ARG A 222 -1.18 14.54 -3.42
C ARG A 222 -0.86 13.78 -4.72
N LEU A 223 -1.36 12.55 -4.85
CA LEU A 223 -1.15 11.72 -6.04
C LEU A 223 -2.22 11.97 -7.11
N ARG A 224 -3.33 12.64 -6.74
CA ARG A 224 -4.46 12.99 -7.63
C ARG A 224 -4.19 14.29 -8.40
N THR A 225 -3.13 14.34 -9.19
CA THR A 225 -2.82 15.49 -10.06
C THR A 225 -2.87 15.08 -11.52
N VAL A 226 -3.27 16.00 -12.41
CA VAL A 226 -3.30 15.72 -13.87
C VAL A 226 -1.92 15.27 -14.36
N ARG A 227 -0.86 15.89 -13.85
CA ARG A 227 0.53 15.50 -14.16
C ARG A 227 0.81 14.04 -13.81
N ASN A 228 0.50 13.61 -12.58
CA ASN A 228 0.81 12.24 -12.15
C ASN A 228 -0.03 11.22 -12.94
N VAL A 229 -1.31 11.52 -13.17
CA VAL A 229 -2.17 10.66 -13.99
C VAL A 229 -1.59 10.48 -15.40
N ALA A 230 -1.14 11.57 -16.03
CA ALA A 230 -0.61 11.52 -17.39
C ALA A 230 0.78 10.89 -17.51
N THR A 231 1.62 10.95 -16.46
CA THR A 231 3.05 10.62 -16.57
C THR A 231 3.54 9.47 -15.69
N SER A 232 2.80 9.12 -14.62
CA SER A 232 3.24 8.14 -13.63
C SER A 232 2.28 6.98 -13.45
N LEU A 233 1.03 7.07 -13.91
CA LEU A 233 0.05 5.98 -13.82
C LEU A 233 -0.03 5.24 -15.16
N HIS A 234 0.19 3.94 -15.14
CA HIS A 234 0.20 3.10 -16.33
C HIS A 234 -0.59 1.82 -16.10
N LEU A 235 -1.32 1.37 -17.13
CA LEU A 235 -1.80 -0.02 -17.13
C LEU A 235 -0.60 -0.96 -17.08
N TYR A 236 -0.70 -2.00 -16.24
CA TYR A 236 0.36 -2.99 -16.05
C TYR A 236 0.77 -3.63 -17.39
N ASP A 237 -0.20 -4.20 -18.11
CA ASP A 237 0.01 -4.79 -19.42
C ASP A 237 -0.36 -3.81 -20.55
N PRO A 238 0.44 -3.70 -21.61
CA PRO A 238 1.79 -4.28 -21.80
C PRO A 238 2.92 -3.39 -21.26
N THR A 239 2.60 -2.30 -20.57
CA THR A 239 3.52 -1.18 -20.30
C THR A 239 4.70 -1.56 -19.42
N PHE A 240 4.46 -2.30 -18.34
CA PHE A 240 5.51 -2.70 -17.38
C PHE A 240 6.62 -3.50 -18.08
N ARG A 241 6.26 -4.56 -18.82
CA ARG A 241 7.22 -5.35 -19.61
C ARG A 241 7.95 -4.50 -20.64
N SER A 242 7.24 -3.59 -21.31
CA SER A 242 7.86 -2.70 -22.30
C SER A 242 8.90 -1.77 -21.66
N HIS A 243 8.60 -1.24 -20.47
CA HIS A 243 9.52 -0.37 -19.72
C HIS A 243 10.72 -1.16 -19.19
N ALA A 244 10.49 -2.33 -18.59
CA ALA A 244 11.55 -3.21 -18.10
C ALA A 244 12.49 -3.66 -19.23
N ARG A 245 11.95 -4.12 -20.36
CA ARG A 245 12.74 -4.56 -21.53
C ARG A 245 13.61 -3.45 -22.12
N ARG A 246 13.11 -2.21 -22.12
CA ARG A 246 13.87 -1.04 -22.61
C ARG A 246 14.87 -0.51 -21.58
N GLY A 247 14.84 -0.98 -20.34
CA GLY A 247 15.69 -0.47 -19.27
C GLY A 247 15.34 0.95 -18.85
N VAL A 248 14.04 1.29 -18.83
CA VAL A 248 13.55 2.65 -18.48
C VAL A 248 12.64 2.66 -17.27
N LEU A 249 12.70 1.64 -16.41
CA LEU A 249 11.99 1.71 -15.12
C LEU A 249 12.55 2.87 -14.30
N PRO A 250 11.69 3.67 -13.64
CA PRO A 250 12.14 4.76 -12.79
C PRO A 250 12.67 4.26 -11.44
N PRO A 251 13.32 5.14 -10.64
CA PRO A 251 13.80 4.82 -9.30
C PRO A 251 12.78 4.13 -8.39
N LEU A 252 11.50 4.50 -8.46
CA LEU A 252 10.43 3.80 -7.75
C LEU A 252 9.35 3.34 -8.73
N SER A 253 9.12 2.04 -8.80
CA SER A 253 8.02 1.41 -9.54
C SER A 253 7.11 0.65 -8.57
N VAL A 254 5.81 0.92 -8.60
CA VAL A 254 4.81 0.18 -7.81
C VAL A 254 3.99 -0.70 -8.74
N ILE A 255 3.79 -1.96 -8.36
CA ILE A 255 2.90 -2.90 -9.03
C ILE A 255 1.64 -3.07 -8.18
N GLU A 256 0.47 -2.85 -8.77
CA GLU A 256 -0.83 -3.06 -8.14
C GLU A 256 -1.51 -4.29 -8.78
N PRO A 257 -1.85 -5.33 -8.00
CA PRO A 257 -2.52 -6.52 -8.50
C PRO A 257 -3.95 -6.22 -8.99
N ARG A 258 -4.59 -7.23 -9.58
CA ARG A 258 -6.00 -7.25 -9.92
C ARG A 258 -6.79 -7.71 -8.71
N TYR A 259 -7.64 -6.82 -8.21
CA TYR A 259 -8.50 -7.06 -7.04
C TYR A 259 -9.85 -7.71 -7.35
N PHE A 260 -10.30 -7.72 -8.61
CA PHE A 260 -11.60 -8.27 -9.01
C PHE A 260 -11.46 -9.65 -9.67
N ASP A 261 -12.09 -10.66 -9.08
CA ASP A 261 -12.03 -12.03 -9.59
C ASP A 261 -13.10 -12.31 -10.64
N LEU A 262 -12.66 -12.44 -11.90
CA LEU A 262 -13.52 -12.70 -13.04
C LEU A 262 -13.12 -13.97 -13.80
N THR A 263 -14.08 -14.55 -14.51
CA THR A 263 -13.79 -15.62 -15.48
C THR A 263 -12.97 -15.09 -16.64
N GLY A 264 -11.77 -15.64 -16.81
CA GLY A 264 -10.82 -15.27 -17.87
C GLY A 264 -9.80 -14.22 -17.45
N THR A 265 -10.13 -13.37 -16.48
CA THR A 265 -9.24 -12.37 -15.87
C THR A 265 -9.30 -12.49 -14.34
N PRO A 266 -8.73 -13.56 -13.76
CA PRO A 266 -8.86 -13.83 -12.33
C PRO A 266 -8.08 -12.81 -11.50
N ALA A 267 -8.51 -12.60 -10.26
CA ALA A 267 -7.77 -11.80 -9.30
C ALA A 267 -6.42 -12.45 -8.99
N ASP A 268 -5.39 -11.64 -8.77
CA ASP A 268 -4.01 -12.06 -8.54
C ASP A 268 -3.34 -11.33 -7.35
N ASP A 269 -4.17 -10.93 -6.39
CA ASP A 269 -3.82 -10.22 -5.17
C ASP A 269 -3.62 -11.13 -3.94
N ASP A 270 -3.98 -12.41 -3.99
CA ASP A 270 -4.00 -13.38 -2.86
C ASP A 270 -5.10 -13.17 -1.79
N HIS A 271 -6.00 -12.19 -1.91
CA HIS A 271 -7.11 -11.98 -0.97
C HIS A 271 -8.06 -13.18 -0.92
N PRO A 272 -8.55 -13.69 0.23
CA PRO A 272 -9.63 -14.69 0.27
C PRO A 272 -10.94 -14.18 -0.36
N ALA A 273 -11.61 -14.83 -1.30
CA ALA A 273 -11.51 -16.21 -1.72
C ALA A 273 -10.80 -16.39 -3.08
N HIS A 274 -9.85 -15.53 -3.40
CA HIS A 274 -9.05 -15.63 -4.60
C HIS A 274 -8.02 -16.75 -4.47
N ASP A 275 -7.66 -17.32 -5.62
CA ASP A 275 -6.73 -18.44 -5.73
C ASP A 275 -5.28 -17.95 -5.63
N VAL A 276 -4.57 -18.41 -4.59
CA VAL A 276 -3.18 -18.04 -4.31
C VAL A 276 -2.22 -18.44 -5.43
N ALA A 277 -2.61 -19.39 -6.30
CA ALA A 277 -1.83 -19.69 -7.50
C ALA A 277 -1.78 -18.51 -8.48
N ASN A 278 -2.76 -17.60 -8.49
CA ASN A 278 -2.73 -16.40 -9.32
C ASN A 278 -1.73 -15.36 -8.80
N GLY A 279 -1.67 -15.09 -7.49
CA GLY A 279 -0.68 -14.18 -6.93
C GLY A 279 0.75 -14.70 -7.13
N GLN A 280 0.96 -16.02 -7.00
CA GLN A 280 2.22 -16.65 -7.40
C GLN A 280 2.59 -16.40 -8.87
N ARG A 281 1.62 -16.49 -9.78
CA ARG A 281 1.84 -16.20 -11.20
C ARG A 281 2.17 -14.72 -11.43
N LEU A 282 1.54 -13.80 -10.71
CA LEU A 282 1.89 -12.37 -10.75
C LEU A 282 3.33 -12.15 -10.26
N VAL A 283 3.70 -12.73 -9.12
CA VAL A 283 5.06 -12.62 -8.56
C VAL A 283 6.10 -13.20 -9.53
N LYS A 284 5.84 -14.37 -10.11
CA LYS A 284 6.67 -14.96 -11.16
C LYS A 284 6.79 -14.03 -12.38
N ASP A 285 5.68 -13.48 -12.83
CA ASP A 285 5.66 -12.59 -13.99
C ASP A 285 6.49 -11.32 -13.77
N VAL A 286 6.34 -10.68 -12.60
CA VAL A 286 7.12 -9.51 -12.20
C VAL A 286 8.60 -9.87 -12.09
N TYR A 287 8.93 -10.97 -11.38
CA TYR A 287 10.30 -11.44 -11.24
C TYR A 287 10.97 -11.67 -12.59
N GLU A 288 10.37 -12.47 -13.47
CA GLU A 288 10.96 -12.85 -14.76
C GLU A 288 11.08 -11.65 -15.70
N THR A 289 10.13 -10.71 -15.63
CA THR A 289 10.20 -9.44 -16.37
C THR A 289 11.39 -8.59 -15.92
N LEU A 290 11.65 -8.50 -14.61
CA LEU A 290 12.80 -7.76 -14.07
C LEU A 290 14.11 -8.51 -14.30
N ARG A 291 14.11 -9.84 -14.17
CA ARG A 291 15.26 -10.71 -14.36
C ARG A 291 15.79 -10.67 -15.80
N ALA A 292 14.90 -10.49 -16.77
CA ALA A 292 15.23 -10.30 -18.19
C ALA A 292 15.56 -8.84 -18.56
N SER A 293 15.40 -7.88 -17.64
CA SER A 293 15.68 -6.46 -17.90
C SER A 293 17.19 -6.18 -17.92
N PRO A 294 17.67 -5.28 -18.79
CA PRO A 294 19.03 -4.75 -18.67
C PRO A 294 19.29 -4.01 -17.34
N GLN A 295 18.24 -3.65 -16.58
CA GLN A 295 18.37 -3.04 -15.25
C GLN A 295 18.46 -4.06 -14.10
N TRP A 296 18.45 -5.37 -14.35
CA TRP A 296 18.44 -6.43 -13.31
C TRP A 296 19.49 -6.20 -12.21
N ASN A 297 20.74 -5.93 -12.57
CA ASN A 297 21.85 -5.72 -11.62
C ASN A 297 21.74 -4.45 -10.77
N THR A 298 20.75 -3.59 -11.02
CA THR A 298 20.49 -2.37 -10.24
C THR A 298 19.08 -2.35 -9.68
N THR A 299 18.37 -3.48 -9.74
CA THR A 299 16.98 -3.61 -9.32
C THR A 299 16.88 -4.30 -7.97
N LEU A 300 16.01 -3.75 -7.14
CA LEU A 300 15.43 -4.39 -5.96
C LEU A 300 13.96 -4.65 -6.25
N LEU A 301 13.50 -5.89 -6.09
CA LEU A 301 12.09 -6.23 -5.98
C LEU A 301 11.77 -6.56 -4.51
N LEU A 302 10.77 -5.89 -3.96
CA LEU A 302 10.17 -6.18 -2.66
C LEU A 302 8.76 -6.71 -2.88
N VAL A 303 8.48 -7.93 -2.44
CA VAL A 303 7.14 -8.52 -2.42
C VAL A 303 6.69 -8.60 -0.97
N THR A 304 5.57 -7.98 -0.64
CA THR A 304 5.03 -7.94 0.72
C THR A 304 3.51 -8.09 0.70
N TYR A 305 2.89 -8.19 1.88
CA TYR A 305 1.44 -8.09 2.06
C TYR A 305 1.12 -6.84 2.88
N ASP A 306 -0.11 -6.34 2.76
CA ASP A 306 -0.62 -5.23 3.57
C ASP A 306 -0.99 -5.65 5.00
N GLU A 307 -1.73 -6.73 5.18
CA GLU A 307 -2.00 -7.34 6.50
C GLU A 307 -2.24 -8.85 6.40
N HIS A 308 -2.60 -9.49 7.52
CA HIS A 308 -2.57 -10.95 7.67
C HIS A 308 -3.86 -11.67 7.31
N GLY A 309 -4.97 -10.95 7.08
CA GLY A 309 -6.24 -11.49 6.58
C GLY A 309 -6.98 -12.36 7.58
N GLY A 310 -6.69 -12.19 8.87
CA GLY A 310 -7.23 -13.03 9.94
C GLY A 310 -6.62 -14.44 10.03
N PHE A 311 -5.61 -14.76 9.20
CA PHE A 311 -4.87 -16.02 9.29
C PHE A 311 -3.88 -16.03 10.46
N TYR A 312 -3.72 -17.18 11.10
CA TYR A 312 -2.90 -17.34 12.29
C TYR A 312 -1.42 -16.99 12.03
N ASP A 313 -0.81 -16.32 13.00
CA ASP A 313 0.64 -16.24 13.15
C ASP A 313 0.99 -16.39 14.63
N HIS A 314 2.05 -17.13 14.91
CA HIS A 314 2.46 -17.45 16.28
C HIS A 314 3.28 -16.35 16.94
N VAL A 315 3.83 -15.40 16.17
CA VAL A 315 4.74 -14.38 16.71
C VAL A 315 3.94 -13.23 17.31
N ALA A 316 4.16 -13.01 18.60
CA ALA A 316 3.61 -11.88 19.33
C ALA A 316 3.94 -10.53 18.65
N THR A 317 2.92 -9.68 18.51
CA THR A 317 3.07 -8.38 17.84
C THR A 317 3.93 -7.40 18.66
N PRO A 318 4.79 -6.59 18.02
CA PRO A 318 5.61 -5.61 18.75
C PRO A 318 4.78 -4.49 19.39
N VAL A 319 5.03 -4.24 20.68
CA VAL A 319 4.41 -3.16 21.48
C VAL A 319 5.44 -2.22 22.12
N ALA A 320 6.72 -2.62 22.17
CA ALA A 320 7.75 -1.87 22.87
C ALA A 320 8.33 -0.78 21.98
N GLY A 321 8.33 0.48 22.46
CA GLY A 321 9.04 1.59 21.80
C GLY A 321 8.48 2.02 20.44
N VAL A 322 7.32 1.50 20.03
CA VAL A 322 6.65 1.80 18.77
C VAL A 322 6.07 3.22 18.83
N PRO A 323 6.59 4.23 18.11
CA PRO A 323 6.15 5.63 18.27
C PRO A 323 4.84 5.91 17.54
N SER A 324 3.96 6.77 18.08
CA SER A 324 2.89 7.33 17.23
C SER A 324 3.52 8.08 16.05
N PRO A 325 3.09 7.84 14.78
CA PRO A 325 3.76 8.40 13.61
C PRO A 325 3.70 9.93 13.59
N ASP A 326 2.51 10.49 13.81
CA ASP A 326 2.19 11.91 13.66
C ASP A 326 1.44 12.48 14.87
N GLY A 327 1.32 11.72 15.95
CA GLY A 327 0.61 12.13 17.18
C GLY A 327 -0.91 12.05 17.09
N LEU A 328 -1.46 11.66 15.93
CA LEU A 328 -2.89 11.44 15.76
C LEU A 328 -3.33 10.16 16.48
N ARG A 329 -4.61 10.11 16.82
CA ARG A 329 -5.25 8.93 17.40
C ARG A 329 -6.37 8.44 16.50
N GLY A 330 -6.63 7.14 16.60
CA GLY A 330 -7.80 6.51 16.00
C GLY A 330 -9.10 7.17 16.45
N PRO A 331 -10.18 7.03 15.66
CA PRO A 331 -11.50 7.51 16.03
C PRO A 331 -12.07 6.78 17.25
N VAL A 332 -13.21 7.28 17.73
CA VAL A 332 -14.06 6.54 18.67
C VAL A 332 -14.46 5.18 18.08
N PRO A 333 -14.64 4.15 18.92
CA PRO A 333 -14.45 4.15 20.38
C PRO A 333 -13.01 3.86 20.84
N PHE A 334 -12.08 3.54 19.94
CA PHE A 334 -10.79 2.94 20.31
C PHE A 334 -9.72 3.95 20.74
N PHE A 335 -9.72 5.15 20.17
CA PHE A 335 -8.66 6.15 20.41
C PHE A 335 -7.24 5.58 20.26
N PHE A 336 -7.06 4.68 19.30
CA PHE A 336 -5.82 3.93 19.10
C PHE A 336 -4.64 4.89 18.91
N LYS A 337 -3.59 4.73 19.71
CA LYS A 337 -2.46 5.67 19.72
C LYS A 337 -1.42 5.40 18.64
N PHE A 338 -1.55 4.29 17.90
CA PHE A 338 -0.52 3.79 17.00
C PHE A 338 0.80 3.52 17.74
N ASP A 339 0.71 2.95 18.95
CA ASP A 339 1.84 2.60 19.81
C ASP A 339 2.13 1.09 19.84
N ARG A 340 1.66 0.37 18.82
CA ARG A 340 1.92 -1.05 18.57
C ARG A 340 1.73 -1.38 17.09
N LEU A 341 2.31 -2.50 16.67
CA LEU A 341 2.17 -3.04 15.32
C LEU A 341 1.06 -4.10 15.25
N GLY A 342 0.71 -4.48 14.03
CA GLY A 342 -0.17 -5.61 13.75
C GLY A 342 0.58 -6.93 13.62
N VAL A 343 -0.08 -7.90 12.99
CA VAL A 343 0.41 -9.28 12.83
C VAL A 343 1.51 -9.34 11.77
N ARG A 344 2.40 -10.33 11.88
CA ARG A 344 3.48 -10.57 10.94
C ARG A 344 2.93 -10.97 9.56
N VAL A 345 3.53 -10.41 8.51
CA VAL A 345 3.18 -10.66 7.11
C VAL A 345 4.38 -11.21 6.33
N PRO A 346 4.18 -11.96 5.24
CA PRO A 346 5.26 -12.39 4.37
C PRO A 346 5.93 -11.18 3.70
N THR A 347 7.27 -11.14 3.74
CA THR A 347 8.04 -10.17 2.95
C THR A 347 9.29 -10.81 2.38
N LEU A 348 9.42 -10.76 1.06
CA LEU A 348 10.57 -11.25 0.29
C LEU A 348 11.32 -10.09 -0.35
N MET A 349 12.64 -10.17 -0.32
CA MET A 349 13.52 -9.17 -0.92
C MET A 349 14.45 -9.82 -1.93
N ILE A 350 14.37 -9.35 -3.17
CA ILE A 350 14.95 -9.98 -4.35
C ILE A 350 15.86 -8.99 -5.07
N SER A 351 17.13 -9.35 -5.22
CA SER A 351 18.15 -8.58 -5.94
C SER A 351 19.39 -9.46 -6.11
N PRO A 352 20.18 -9.32 -7.19
CA PRO A 352 21.45 -10.04 -7.30
C PRO A 352 22.49 -9.60 -6.24
N TRP A 353 22.25 -8.52 -5.51
CA TRP A 353 23.11 -8.06 -4.41
C TRP A 353 22.83 -8.74 -3.06
N ILE A 354 21.99 -9.76 -3.03
CA ILE A 354 21.58 -10.48 -1.81
C ILE A 354 22.20 -11.87 -1.82
N LYS A 355 22.84 -12.27 -0.71
CA LYS A 355 23.35 -13.64 -0.54
C LYS A 355 22.22 -14.66 -0.61
N LYS A 356 22.48 -15.79 -1.24
CA LYS A 356 21.50 -16.90 -1.35
C LYS A 356 21.03 -17.36 0.04
N GLY A 357 19.72 -17.54 0.21
CA GLY A 357 19.12 -18.06 1.44
C GLY A 357 19.27 -17.14 2.66
N THR A 358 19.26 -15.83 2.44
CA THR A 358 19.36 -14.85 3.52
C THR A 358 18.07 -14.84 4.35
N VAL A 359 18.19 -14.92 5.67
CA VAL A 359 17.06 -14.68 6.58
C VAL A 359 17.31 -13.37 7.32
N VAL A 360 16.34 -12.47 7.25
CA VAL A 360 16.39 -11.16 7.88
C VAL A 360 15.45 -11.16 9.08
N GLY A 361 16.05 -11.31 10.26
CA GLY A 361 15.36 -11.25 11.55
C GLY A 361 15.15 -9.83 12.05
N ARG A 362 15.28 -9.63 13.36
CA ARG A 362 15.24 -8.28 13.94
C ARG A 362 16.33 -7.39 13.33
N PRO A 363 16.06 -6.08 13.11
CA PRO A 363 17.06 -5.15 12.63
C PRO A 363 18.30 -5.15 13.55
N PRO A 364 19.49 -5.59 13.07
CA PRO A 364 20.66 -5.71 13.94
C PRO A 364 21.20 -4.35 14.40
N ASN A 365 21.03 -3.32 13.56
CA ASN A 365 21.40 -1.93 13.80
C ASN A 365 20.22 -0.99 13.53
N GLY A 366 19.03 -1.34 14.03
CA GLY A 366 17.86 -0.48 13.90
C GLY A 366 18.11 0.92 14.48
N PRO A 367 17.41 1.98 14.02
CA PRO A 367 17.54 3.34 14.57
C PRO A 367 17.41 3.38 16.10
N THR A 368 16.65 2.43 16.67
CA THR A 368 16.55 2.18 18.11
C THR A 368 16.67 0.68 18.42
N PRO A 369 16.97 0.29 19.67
CA PRO A 369 16.98 -1.13 20.08
C PRO A 369 15.61 -1.84 19.95
N THR A 370 14.53 -1.07 19.80
CA THR A 370 13.15 -1.57 19.68
C THR A 370 12.65 -1.58 18.24
N SER A 371 13.44 -1.09 17.28
CA SER A 371 13.05 -1.03 15.88
C SER A 371 12.73 -2.42 15.35
N GLU A 372 11.65 -2.52 14.60
CA GLU A 372 11.24 -3.73 13.87
C GLU A 372 11.10 -3.39 12.38
N TYR A 373 10.99 -4.41 11.53
CA TYR A 373 10.58 -4.22 10.15
C TYR A 373 9.05 -4.16 10.06
N GLU A 374 8.54 -3.14 9.40
CA GLU A 374 7.12 -2.92 9.11
C GLU A 374 6.98 -2.01 7.89
N HIS A 375 5.77 -1.70 7.44
CA HIS A 375 5.56 -1.00 6.15
C HIS A 375 6.33 0.32 6.00
N SER A 376 6.57 1.05 7.08
CA SER A 376 7.36 2.30 7.04
C SER A 376 8.87 2.08 6.91
N SER A 377 9.34 0.83 7.01
CA SER A 377 10.70 0.42 6.62
C SER A 377 10.96 0.65 5.12
N ILE A 378 9.90 0.65 4.30
CA ILE A 378 9.97 0.94 2.85
C ILE A 378 10.39 2.40 2.60
N PRO A 379 9.63 3.44 3.00
CA PRO A 379 10.02 4.82 2.78
C PRO A 379 11.32 5.16 3.49
N ALA A 380 11.58 4.61 4.68
CA ALA A 380 12.86 4.78 5.39
C ALA A 380 14.04 4.28 4.56
N THR A 381 13.93 3.10 3.97
CA THR A 381 15.01 2.49 3.17
C THR A 381 15.17 3.18 1.82
N ILE A 382 14.08 3.56 1.13
CA ILE A 382 14.13 4.31 -0.14
C ILE A 382 14.88 5.64 0.04
N LYS A 383 14.62 6.36 1.13
CA LYS A 383 15.34 7.61 1.46
C LYS A 383 16.85 7.39 1.53
N LYS A 384 17.30 6.27 2.11
CA LYS A 384 18.72 5.93 2.21
C LYS A 384 19.31 5.46 0.89
N ILE A 385 18.61 4.59 0.14
CA ILE A 385 19.07 4.08 -1.16
C ILE A 385 19.34 5.23 -2.14
N PHE A 386 18.44 6.20 -2.21
CA PHE A 386 18.55 7.34 -3.13
C PHE A 386 19.16 8.59 -2.50
N ASN A 387 19.61 8.51 -1.24
CA ASN A 387 20.17 9.64 -0.49
C ASN A 387 19.29 10.92 -0.59
N LEU A 388 17.99 10.76 -0.34
CA LEU A 388 17.02 11.84 -0.51
C LEU A 388 17.27 12.97 0.50
N LYS A 389 17.13 14.22 0.06
CA LYS A 389 17.39 15.41 0.89
C LYS A 389 16.31 15.66 1.95
N SER A 390 15.10 15.16 1.72
CA SER A 390 14.00 15.26 2.68
C SER A 390 14.29 14.41 3.91
N GLY A 391 14.01 14.92 5.11
CA GLY A 391 13.95 14.11 6.33
C GLY A 391 12.86 13.03 6.26
N PHE A 392 12.73 12.25 7.33
CA PHE A 392 11.69 11.23 7.49
C PHE A 392 10.27 11.82 7.32
N LEU A 393 9.32 10.99 6.87
CA LEU A 393 7.93 11.40 6.65
C LEU A 393 7.21 11.60 7.99
N THR A 394 7.50 10.73 8.96
CA THR A 394 6.88 10.70 10.29
C THR A 394 7.90 10.19 11.32
N LYS A 395 7.49 10.05 12.58
CA LYS A 395 8.33 9.37 13.60
C LYS A 395 8.40 7.85 13.38
N ARG A 396 7.48 7.28 12.60
CA ARG A 396 7.42 5.84 12.35
C ARG A 396 8.51 5.39 11.39
N ASP A 397 8.73 6.07 10.26
CA ASP A 397 9.84 5.73 9.34
C ASP A 397 11.21 6.16 9.89
N GLU A 398 11.27 7.15 10.80
CA GLU A 398 12.48 7.44 11.58
C GLU A 398 12.86 6.28 12.52
N TRP A 399 11.87 5.58 13.08
CA TRP A 399 12.07 4.46 14.01
C TRP A 399 12.23 3.11 13.30
N ALA A 400 11.60 2.90 12.15
CA ALA A 400 11.55 1.62 11.46
C ALA A 400 12.94 1.09 11.09
N GLY A 401 13.10 -0.24 11.09
CA GLY A 401 14.32 -0.88 10.58
C GLY A 401 14.54 -0.57 9.10
N THR A 402 15.79 -0.36 8.69
CA THR A 402 16.12 -0.21 7.26
C THR A 402 16.99 -1.38 6.78
N PHE A 403 16.96 -1.66 5.48
CA PHE A 403 17.56 -2.87 4.90
C PHE A 403 18.54 -2.60 3.74
N GLU A 404 18.90 -1.34 3.48
CA GLU A 404 19.91 -0.93 2.49
C GLU A 404 21.28 -1.55 2.72
N HIS A 405 21.64 -1.78 3.98
CA HIS A 405 22.93 -2.33 4.38
C HIS A 405 23.15 -3.76 3.83
N ILE A 406 22.09 -4.49 3.48
CA ILE A 406 22.19 -5.85 2.95
C ILE A 406 22.88 -5.84 1.58
N PHE A 407 22.70 -4.79 0.78
CA PHE A 407 23.35 -4.68 -0.54
C PHE A 407 24.86 -4.41 -0.48
N THR A 408 25.41 -4.17 0.71
CA THR A 408 26.85 -3.94 0.93
C THR A 408 27.60 -5.22 1.31
N GLN A 409 26.91 -6.36 1.42
CA GLN A 409 27.52 -7.63 1.84
C GLN A 409 28.24 -8.39 0.73
N LEU A 410 28.09 -7.94 -0.52
CA LEU A 410 28.73 -8.49 -1.72
C LEU A 410 29.44 -7.36 -2.44
N ASP A 411 30.62 -7.67 -3.01
CA ASP A 411 31.39 -6.72 -3.82
C ASP A 411 30.86 -6.61 -5.26
N GLU A 412 30.20 -7.67 -5.75
CA GLU A 412 29.65 -7.79 -7.10
C GLU A 412 28.25 -8.45 -7.08
N PRO A 413 27.36 -8.13 -8.06
CA PRO A 413 26.07 -8.79 -8.16
C PRO A 413 26.24 -10.26 -8.51
N ARG A 414 25.43 -11.12 -7.89
CA ARG A 414 25.37 -12.54 -8.19
C ARG A 414 24.99 -12.81 -9.64
N THR A 415 25.69 -13.77 -10.24
CA THR A 415 25.43 -14.25 -11.60
C THR A 415 24.64 -15.56 -11.62
N ASP A 416 24.38 -16.17 -10.46
CA ASP A 416 23.69 -17.45 -10.29
C ASP A 416 22.18 -17.31 -9.98
N CYS A 417 21.62 -16.10 -10.07
CA CYS A 417 20.19 -15.87 -9.84
C CYS A 417 19.33 -16.59 -10.90
N PRO A 418 18.27 -17.33 -10.50
CA PRO A 418 17.43 -18.09 -11.43
C PRO A 418 16.91 -17.21 -12.57
N GLU A 419 16.96 -17.70 -13.80
CA GLU A 419 16.39 -16.96 -14.94
C GLU A 419 14.86 -17.03 -14.96
N THR A 420 14.32 -18.17 -14.53
CA THR A 420 12.88 -18.43 -14.41
C THR A 420 12.58 -19.03 -13.03
N LEU A 421 11.35 -18.84 -12.55
CA LEU A 421 10.84 -19.51 -11.36
C LEU A 421 10.13 -20.82 -11.75
N PRO A 422 9.97 -21.76 -10.80
CA PRO A 422 9.18 -22.96 -11.05
C PRO A 422 7.77 -22.65 -11.57
N GLU A 423 7.23 -23.56 -12.37
CA GLU A 423 5.87 -23.43 -12.88
C GLU A 423 4.85 -23.52 -11.74
N VAL A 424 3.83 -22.67 -11.82
CA VAL A 424 2.73 -22.61 -10.86
C VAL A 424 1.52 -23.26 -11.52
N PRO A 425 1.12 -24.48 -11.10
CA PRO A 425 0.03 -25.20 -11.75
C PRO A 425 -1.24 -24.35 -11.83
N PHE A 426 -1.86 -24.34 -13.01
CA PHE A 426 -3.20 -23.76 -13.16
C PHE A 426 -4.22 -24.76 -12.62
N VAL A 427 -4.71 -24.54 -11.41
CA VAL A 427 -5.76 -25.36 -10.82
C VAL A 427 -6.89 -24.45 -10.41
N ARG A 428 -7.71 -24.01 -11.36
CA ARG A 428 -8.96 -23.33 -11.00
C ARG A 428 -9.91 -24.36 -10.37
N THR A 429 -9.84 -24.48 -9.05
CA THR A 429 -10.65 -25.43 -8.28
C THR A 429 -12.08 -24.96 -8.10
N ARG A 430 -12.35 -23.66 -8.29
CA ARG A 430 -13.67 -23.04 -8.10
C ARG A 430 -13.96 -21.97 -9.16
N PRO A 431 -15.23 -21.80 -9.57
CA PRO A 431 -15.61 -20.69 -10.44
C PRO A 431 -15.39 -19.34 -9.73
N ALA A 432 -15.14 -18.29 -10.51
CA ALA A 432 -15.01 -16.94 -9.98
C ALA A 432 -16.35 -16.51 -9.40
N LYS A 433 -16.31 -15.77 -8.30
CA LYS A 433 -17.49 -15.16 -7.70
C LYS A 433 -17.83 -13.82 -8.38
N GLU A 434 -17.78 -13.78 -9.72
CA GLU A 434 -17.95 -12.53 -10.49
C GLU A 434 -19.35 -11.91 -10.35
N HIS A 435 -20.34 -12.70 -9.94
CA HIS A 435 -21.71 -12.26 -9.64
C HIS A 435 -21.97 -12.08 -8.13
N GLY A 436 -20.97 -12.32 -7.29
CA GLY A 436 -21.00 -12.08 -5.86
C GLY A 436 -20.91 -10.60 -5.52
N LEU A 437 -21.19 -10.28 -4.25
CA LEU A 437 -21.00 -8.93 -3.72
C LEU A 437 -19.51 -8.61 -3.57
N LEU A 438 -19.20 -7.31 -3.57
CA LEU A 438 -17.85 -6.81 -3.35
C LEU A 438 -17.36 -7.08 -1.92
N SER A 439 -16.08 -7.40 -1.78
CA SER A 439 -15.37 -7.25 -0.50
C SER A 439 -15.38 -5.79 -0.05
N ASP A 440 -15.06 -5.55 1.22
CA ASP A 440 -14.98 -4.18 1.73
C ASP A 440 -13.94 -3.38 0.96
N PHE A 441 -12.73 -3.94 0.74
CA PHE A 441 -11.69 -3.27 -0.04
C PHE A 441 -12.09 -2.96 -1.49
N GLN A 442 -12.67 -3.93 -2.20
CA GLN A 442 -13.22 -3.73 -3.56
C GLN A 442 -14.25 -2.60 -3.60
N ARG A 443 -15.09 -2.48 -2.56
CA ARG A 443 -16.07 -1.39 -2.44
C ARG A 443 -15.38 -0.04 -2.32
N GLU A 444 -14.32 0.07 -1.53
CA GLU A 444 -13.55 1.32 -1.40
C GLU A 444 -12.97 1.78 -2.74
N LEU A 445 -12.45 0.84 -3.53
CA LEU A 445 -11.89 1.15 -4.85
C LEU A 445 -12.96 1.71 -5.79
N VAL A 446 -14.15 1.09 -5.83
CA VAL A 446 -15.28 1.59 -6.61
C VAL A 446 -15.76 2.95 -6.10
N GLU A 447 -15.84 3.14 -4.79
CA GLU A 447 -16.22 4.43 -4.20
C GLU A 447 -15.25 5.54 -4.61
N LEU A 448 -13.94 5.27 -4.54
CA LEU A 448 -12.92 6.19 -5.02
C LEU A 448 -13.08 6.50 -6.51
N ALA A 449 -13.22 5.47 -7.35
CA ALA A 449 -13.42 5.66 -8.79
C ALA A 449 -14.66 6.51 -9.08
N SER A 450 -15.76 6.25 -8.38
CA SER A 450 -17.00 7.01 -8.57
C SER A 450 -16.86 8.49 -8.27
N PHE A 451 -16.08 8.82 -7.25
CA PHE A 451 -15.74 10.20 -6.95
C PHE A 451 -14.81 10.82 -7.99
N LEU A 452 -13.80 10.06 -8.44
CA LEU A 452 -12.84 10.52 -9.45
C LEU A 452 -13.47 10.68 -10.84
N ASN A 453 -14.58 10.03 -11.14
CA ASN A 453 -15.33 10.25 -12.38
C ASN A 453 -16.34 11.42 -12.29
N GLY A 454 -16.58 11.93 -11.08
CA GLY A 454 -17.60 12.96 -10.85
C GLY A 454 -19.03 12.40 -10.81
N ASP A 455 -19.19 11.07 -10.72
CA ASP A 455 -20.47 10.36 -10.60
C ASP A 455 -21.07 10.46 -9.18
N TYR A 456 -20.40 11.22 -8.30
CA TYR A 456 -20.80 11.42 -6.92
C TYR A 456 -22.04 12.31 -6.81
N MET A 457 -23.20 11.73 -7.04
CA MET A 457 -24.41 12.22 -6.42
C MET A 457 -24.45 11.65 -5.00
N LEU A 458 -24.45 12.52 -3.99
CA LEU A 458 -24.78 12.24 -2.59
C LEU A 458 -26.24 11.74 -2.43
N THR A 459 -26.69 10.83 -3.29
CA THR A 459 -28.02 10.25 -3.25
C THR A 459 -27.95 8.87 -2.63
N SER A 460 -28.97 8.52 -1.83
CA SER A 460 -29.18 7.17 -1.32
C SER A 460 -29.16 6.13 -2.44
N PHE A 461 -29.55 6.50 -3.66
CA PHE A 461 -29.57 5.65 -4.84
C PHE A 461 -28.19 5.18 -5.31
N ALA A 462 -27.18 6.06 -5.39
CA ALA A 462 -25.82 5.66 -5.77
C ALA A 462 -25.20 4.73 -4.71
N GLN A 463 -25.46 5.00 -3.43
CA GLN A 463 -25.02 4.16 -2.31
C GLN A 463 -25.71 2.80 -2.28
N GLU A 464 -27.02 2.73 -2.56
CA GLU A 464 -27.75 1.46 -2.69
C GLU A 464 -27.31 0.65 -3.91
N THR A 465 -26.91 1.33 -5.00
CA THR A 465 -26.41 0.68 -6.21
C THR A 465 -25.03 0.05 -5.97
N GLN A 466 -24.13 0.73 -5.24
CA GLN A 466 -22.84 0.16 -4.82
C GLN A 466 -22.99 -1.01 -3.85
N LYS A 467 -24.00 -0.98 -2.96
CA LYS A 467 -24.31 -2.11 -2.06
C LYS A 467 -24.76 -3.37 -2.79
N LYS A 468 -25.34 -3.23 -3.98
CA LYS A 468 -25.84 -4.34 -4.81
C LYS A 468 -24.93 -4.64 -6.01
N MET A 469 -23.82 -3.90 -6.15
CA MET A 469 -22.89 -4.06 -7.25
C MET A 469 -22.18 -5.41 -7.14
N THR A 470 -22.12 -6.12 -8.26
CA THR A 470 -21.38 -7.37 -8.39
C THR A 470 -19.91 -7.11 -8.73
N VAL A 471 -19.03 -8.06 -8.44
CA VAL A 471 -17.60 -8.01 -8.80
C VAL A 471 -17.39 -7.69 -10.28
N LYS A 472 -18.18 -8.30 -11.18
CA LYS A 472 -18.15 -8.04 -12.63
C LYS A 472 -18.55 -6.61 -13.01
N GLN A 473 -19.55 -6.06 -12.33
CA GLN A 473 -19.97 -4.67 -12.56
C GLN A 473 -18.93 -3.67 -12.03
N ALA A 474 -18.28 -4.00 -10.92
CA ALA A 474 -17.22 -3.17 -10.35
C ALA A 474 -15.96 -3.14 -11.21
N ASP A 475 -15.51 -4.28 -11.73
CA ASP A 475 -14.36 -4.34 -12.65
C ASP A 475 -14.62 -3.55 -13.95
N ALA A 476 -15.85 -3.61 -14.46
CA ALA A 476 -16.25 -2.85 -15.65
C ALA A 476 -16.44 -1.35 -15.37
N TYR A 477 -16.32 -0.90 -14.12
CA TYR A 477 -16.49 0.51 -13.78
C TYR A 477 -15.22 1.29 -14.17
N PRO A 478 -15.32 2.26 -15.11
CA PRO A 478 -14.15 2.97 -15.60
C PRO A 478 -13.54 3.85 -14.49
N VAL A 479 -12.24 4.11 -14.58
CA VAL A 479 -11.58 5.13 -13.77
C VAL A 479 -10.97 6.14 -14.73
N GLU A 480 -11.58 7.33 -14.83
CA GLU A 480 -11.14 8.41 -15.70
C GLU A 480 -10.71 9.64 -14.87
N PRO A 481 -9.63 9.53 -14.07
CA PRO A 481 -9.30 10.56 -13.10
C PRO A 481 -8.92 11.90 -13.77
N GLU A 482 -8.51 11.89 -15.05
CA GLU A 482 -8.18 13.11 -15.78
C GLU A 482 -9.37 14.07 -15.92
N VAL A 483 -10.59 13.57 -16.12
CA VAL A 483 -11.77 14.40 -16.43
C VAL A 483 -12.13 15.28 -15.24
N THR A 484 -12.25 14.68 -14.05
CA THR A 484 -12.62 15.42 -12.83
C THR A 484 -11.49 16.29 -12.32
N LEU A 485 -10.24 15.84 -12.44
CA LEU A 485 -9.10 16.66 -12.00
C LEU A 485 -8.92 17.91 -12.87
N ARG A 486 -9.12 17.82 -14.19
CA ARG A 486 -9.12 19.00 -15.07
C ARG A 486 -10.26 19.97 -14.76
N ARG A 487 -11.46 19.48 -14.40
CA ARG A 487 -12.57 20.35 -13.95
C ARG A 487 -12.21 21.14 -12.70
N LYS A 488 -11.61 20.47 -11.70
CA LYS A 488 -11.16 21.13 -10.46
C LYS A 488 -10.04 22.14 -10.67
N GLU A 489 -9.13 21.90 -11.61
CA GLU A 489 -8.08 22.86 -11.97
C GLU A 489 -8.62 24.08 -12.76
N GLY A 490 -9.72 23.92 -13.49
CA GLY A 490 -10.37 24.99 -14.28
C GLY A 490 -11.33 25.89 -13.50
N GLU A 491 -11.81 25.47 -12.32
CA GLU A 491 -12.67 26.27 -11.46
C GLU A 491 -11.82 27.20 -10.56
N HIS A 492 -11.70 28.48 -10.93
CA HIS A 492 -11.38 29.54 -9.96
C HIS A 492 -12.53 29.61 -8.95
N LEU A 493 -12.37 28.95 -7.80
CA LEU A 493 -13.36 28.96 -6.73
C LEU A 493 -13.70 30.41 -6.33
N PRO A 494 -14.96 30.87 -6.45
CA PRO A 494 -15.41 32.01 -5.69
C PRO A 494 -15.37 31.63 -4.21
N GLY A 495 -14.95 32.57 -3.36
CA GLY A 495 -14.56 32.38 -1.96
C GLY A 495 -15.29 31.27 -1.19
N SER A 496 -14.50 30.44 -0.53
CA SER A 496 -14.80 29.57 0.60
C SER A 496 -16.12 29.85 1.31
N GLN A 497 -17.19 29.17 0.91
CA GLN A 497 -18.39 28.93 1.72
C GLN A 497 -19.04 27.61 1.32
N VAL A 498 -18.41 26.46 1.58
CA VAL A 498 -19.09 25.18 1.87
C VAL A 498 -18.09 24.31 2.66
N LEU A 499 -18.56 23.79 3.80
CA LEU A 499 -17.84 23.05 4.86
C LEU A 499 -17.09 23.93 5.87
N GLY A 500 -17.83 24.40 6.88
CA GLY A 500 -17.24 24.86 8.13
C GLY A 500 -16.53 23.73 8.84
N VAL A 501 -15.24 23.60 8.56
CA VAL A 501 -14.26 22.99 9.46
C VAL A 501 -13.18 24.07 9.57
N GLU A 502 -13.20 24.81 10.66
CA GLU A 502 -12.13 25.77 10.94
C GLU A 502 -10.82 24.99 11.08
N ASP A 503 -9.85 25.31 10.23
CA ASP A 503 -8.46 24.94 10.40
C ASP A 503 -7.97 25.60 11.70
N HIS A 504 -8.02 24.88 12.82
CA HIS A 504 -7.24 25.27 13.98
C HIS A 504 -5.77 25.06 13.66
N ALA A 505 -5.12 26.16 13.27
CA ALA A 505 -3.67 26.26 13.24
C ALA A 505 -3.11 25.75 14.57
N VAL A 506 -2.30 24.70 14.50
CA VAL A 506 -1.48 24.23 15.63
C VAL A 506 -0.52 25.38 15.97
N PRO A 507 -0.59 25.98 17.17
CA PRO A 507 0.37 27.00 17.54
C PRO A 507 1.74 26.34 17.74
N ALA A 508 2.77 26.94 17.14
CA ALA A 508 4.15 26.57 17.36
C ALA A 508 4.46 26.62 18.87
N LEU A 509 5.01 25.52 19.40
CA LEU A 509 5.55 25.48 20.75
C LEU A 509 6.81 26.37 20.80
N PRO A 510 6.91 27.31 21.75
CA PRO A 510 8.16 28.04 21.99
C PRO A 510 9.10 27.21 22.87
N ASP A 511 10.40 27.34 22.61
CA ASP A 511 11.47 26.79 23.41
C ASP A 511 11.41 27.28 24.89
N ASP A 512 11.58 26.35 25.84
CA ASP A 512 11.80 26.56 27.28
C ASP A 512 13.18 27.26 27.50
N PRO A 513 13.48 28.06 28.58
CA PRO A 513 13.16 27.68 29.96
C PRO A 513 12.96 28.74 31.07
N LYS A 514 12.35 28.24 32.16
CA LYS A 514 12.42 28.66 33.60
C LYS A 514 11.30 29.53 34.18
N SER A 515 10.80 29.01 35.31
CA SER A 515 10.41 29.67 36.59
C SER A 515 8.91 29.74 36.96
N GLN A 516 8.61 28.99 38.03
CA GLN A 516 7.84 29.36 39.23
C GLN A 516 6.31 29.58 39.18
N GLN A 517 5.65 28.71 39.96
CA GLN A 517 4.67 28.98 41.03
C GLN A 517 3.19 29.35 40.74
N HIS A 518 2.35 28.53 41.40
CA HIS A 518 1.10 28.82 42.13
C HIS A 518 -0.26 28.96 41.42
N GLN A 519 -1.20 28.10 41.89
CA GLN A 519 -2.63 28.31 42.23
C GLN A 519 -3.56 28.73 41.07
N GLY A 520 -4.80 28.25 40.86
CA GLY A 520 -5.75 27.44 41.63
C GLY A 520 -7.17 27.82 41.14
N VAL A 521 -8.15 26.89 41.22
CA VAL A 521 -9.62 27.11 41.29
C VAL A 521 -10.30 27.66 40.00
N ALA A 522 -11.06 26.88 39.21
CA ALA A 522 -12.42 26.32 39.36
C ALA A 522 -13.60 27.24 38.92
N HIS A 523 -14.57 26.59 38.24
CA HIS A 523 -15.97 26.96 37.92
C HIS A 523 -16.26 27.96 36.76
N ARG A 524 -17.40 27.98 36.05
CA ARG A 524 -18.49 27.07 35.56
C ARG A 524 -19.60 28.03 35.02
N TRP A 525 -20.41 27.60 34.03
CA TRP A 525 -21.76 28.09 33.60
C TRP A 525 -21.92 29.09 32.42
N ASP A 526 -22.46 28.54 31.31
CA ASP A 526 -23.78 28.74 30.65
C ASP A 526 -24.34 30.10 30.17
N GLU A 527 -24.81 30.03 28.90
CA GLU A 527 -26.01 30.60 28.23
C GLU A 527 -26.22 32.13 28.06
N ALA A 528 -26.46 32.56 26.80
CA ALA A 528 -27.67 33.31 26.39
C ALA A 528 -27.75 33.57 24.87
N MET A 529 -28.98 33.49 24.35
CA MET A 529 -29.47 33.75 22.99
C MET A 529 -29.87 35.24 22.75
N GLU A 530 -30.32 35.51 21.52
CA GLU A 530 -31.15 36.66 21.02
C GLU A 530 -30.40 37.94 20.60
N SER A 531 -30.81 38.73 19.60
CA SER A 531 -31.76 38.65 18.47
C SER A 531 -31.58 39.94 17.63
N SER A 532 -32.11 39.96 16.39
CA SER A 532 -32.44 41.13 15.53
C SER A 532 -31.26 41.99 15.01
N GLY A 533 -31.17 42.46 13.76
CA GLY A 533 -32.16 42.67 12.70
C GLY A 533 -32.20 44.16 12.36
N GLU A 534 -31.67 44.60 11.20
CA GLU A 534 -32.26 45.66 10.35
C GLU A 534 -31.40 46.04 9.13
N ARG A 535 -32.07 46.65 8.15
CA ARG A 535 -31.72 46.78 6.72
C ARG A 535 -31.20 48.18 6.36
N ARG A 536 -30.51 48.22 5.21
CA ARG A 536 -30.53 49.25 4.13
C ARG A 536 -30.09 50.69 4.46
N ALA A 537 -29.09 51.18 3.73
CA ALA A 537 -29.29 52.14 2.64
C ALA A 537 -27.99 52.42 1.83
N THR A 538 -28.21 52.55 0.53
CA THR A 538 -27.33 52.99 -0.56
C THR A 538 -26.89 54.45 -0.49
N LEU A 539 -25.72 54.81 -1.04
CA LEU A 539 -25.57 55.73 -2.19
C LEU A 539 -24.10 56.07 -2.54
N SER A 540 -23.94 56.49 -3.80
CA SER A 540 -22.74 56.51 -4.63
C SER A 540 -21.92 57.80 -4.64
N GLN A 541 -20.78 57.70 -5.34
CA GLN A 541 -19.98 58.72 -6.06
C GLN A 541 -18.79 59.36 -5.32
N VAL A 542 -17.61 59.30 -5.96
CA VAL A 542 -16.91 60.41 -6.65
C VAL A 542 -15.63 59.85 -7.32
N GLY A 543 -15.36 60.23 -8.57
CA GLY A 543 -14.27 59.69 -9.40
C GLY A 543 -12.99 60.54 -9.46
N ARG A 544 -12.06 60.18 -10.37
CA ARG A 544 -11.15 61.11 -11.09
C ARG A 544 -10.35 60.42 -12.22
N ARG A 545 -9.76 61.28 -13.06
CA ARG A 545 -9.43 61.16 -14.50
C ARG A 545 -7.95 60.81 -14.81
N GLY A 546 -7.72 60.50 -16.10
CA GLY A 546 -6.52 60.81 -16.91
C GLY A 546 -5.92 59.58 -17.58
N GLY A 547 -5.50 59.52 -18.85
CA GLY A 547 -5.30 60.45 -19.96
C GLY A 547 -4.67 59.68 -21.15
N SER A 548 -4.88 60.21 -22.36
CA SER A 548 -4.68 59.65 -23.72
C SER A 548 -3.24 59.31 -24.18
N MET A 549 -3.07 58.35 -25.11
CA MET A 549 -2.53 58.56 -26.49
C MET A 549 -2.41 57.24 -27.30
N ARG A 550 -2.74 57.29 -28.60
CA ARG A 550 -2.47 56.27 -29.65
C ARG A 550 -1.34 56.76 -30.58
N PRO A 551 -0.65 55.85 -31.29
CA PRO A 551 -0.73 55.89 -32.76
C PRO A 551 -0.79 54.50 -33.45
N LYS A 552 -1.10 54.54 -34.76
CA LYS A 552 -1.42 53.46 -35.71
C LYS A 552 -0.18 52.71 -36.27
N ALA A 553 -0.31 51.42 -36.65
CA ALA A 553 -0.01 50.84 -37.98
C ALA A 553 0.04 49.29 -37.99
N GLY A 554 -0.34 48.66 -39.12
CA GLY A 554 0.08 47.30 -39.51
C GLY A 554 -1.06 46.31 -39.81
N LYS A 555 -1.13 45.78 -41.04
CA LYS A 555 -1.92 44.57 -41.38
C LYS A 555 -1.19 43.33 -40.82
N PRO A 556 -1.86 42.38 -40.14
CA PRO A 556 -1.18 41.19 -39.62
C PRO A 556 -1.06 40.10 -40.70
N GLY A 557 0.12 39.46 -40.77
CA GLY A 557 0.31 38.15 -41.40
C GLY A 557 -0.42 37.04 -40.60
N PRO A 558 -0.35 35.77 -41.04
CA PRO A 558 -1.09 34.69 -40.39
C PRO A 558 -0.70 34.60 -38.91
N GLN A 559 -1.68 34.70 -38.03
CA GLN A 559 -1.45 34.61 -36.58
C GLN A 559 -0.90 33.23 -36.22
N PRO A 560 0.04 33.14 -35.26
CA PRO A 560 0.35 31.87 -34.60
C PRO A 560 -0.94 31.36 -33.94
N ARG A 561 -1.21 30.07 -34.13
CA ARG A 561 -2.43 29.44 -33.63
C ARG A 561 -2.52 29.60 -32.14
N THR A 562 -3.73 29.82 -31.66
CA THR A 562 -3.99 29.83 -30.23
C THR A 562 -3.85 28.41 -29.66
N PRO A 563 -3.50 28.27 -28.37
CA PRO A 563 -3.47 26.96 -27.71
C PRO A 563 -4.80 26.18 -27.84
N GLU A 564 -5.90 26.90 -28.02
CA GLU A 564 -7.24 26.35 -28.23
C GLU A 564 -7.41 25.71 -29.62
N GLU A 565 -6.81 26.31 -30.65
CA GLU A 565 -6.78 25.76 -32.02
C GLU A 565 -5.80 24.58 -32.16
N GLU A 566 -4.71 24.57 -31.39
CA GLU A 566 -3.83 23.39 -31.28
C GLU A 566 -4.51 22.24 -30.54
N MET A 567 -5.29 22.56 -29.49
CA MET A 567 -6.07 21.57 -28.72
C MET A 567 -7.19 20.94 -29.54
N GLN A 568 -7.87 21.70 -30.42
CA GLN A 568 -8.87 21.14 -31.33
C GLN A 568 -8.28 20.16 -32.36
N GLN A 569 -7.06 20.42 -32.85
CA GLN A 569 -6.36 19.50 -33.78
C GLN A 569 -5.88 18.22 -33.08
N VAL A 570 -5.43 18.31 -31.82
CA VAL A 570 -5.08 17.13 -31.01
C VAL A 570 -6.31 16.29 -30.70
N LEU A 571 -7.45 16.91 -30.38
CA LEU A 571 -8.73 16.22 -30.17
C LEU A 571 -9.22 15.52 -31.46
N LEU A 572 -9.03 16.14 -32.63
CA LEU A 572 -9.35 15.52 -33.91
C LEU A 572 -8.48 14.28 -34.19
N ALA A 573 -7.17 14.38 -33.92
CA ALA A 573 -6.23 13.26 -34.11
C ALA A 573 -6.47 12.10 -33.12
N VAL A 574 -6.95 12.40 -31.90
CA VAL A 574 -7.35 11.39 -30.91
C VAL A 574 -8.67 10.72 -31.32
N ALA A 575 -9.63 11.48 -31.85
CA ALA A 575 -10.89 10.94 -32.36
C ALA A 575 -10.69 10.04 -33.59
N GLU A 576 -9.79 10.41 -34.51
CA GLU A 576 -9.44 9.59 -35.69
C GLU A 576 -8.73 8.28 -35.29
N ARG A 577 -7.91 8.30 -34.22
CA ARG A 577 -7.32 7.08 -33.65
C ARG A 577 -8.35 6.17 -32.97
N ALA A 578 -9.37 6.75 -32.33
CA ALA A 578 -10.44 5.99 -31.68
C ALA A 578 -11.45 5.37 -32.68
N ALA A 579 -11.60 5.97 -33.87
CA ALA A 579 -12.46 5.46 -34.93
C ALA A 579 -11.80 4.35 -35.77
N GLY A 580 -10.46 4.29 -35.84
CA GLY A 580 -9.72 3.31 -36.64
C GLY A 580 -9.66 1.88 -36.09
N SER A 581 -10.19 1.61 -34.88
CA SER A 581 -10.12 0.29 -34.23
C SER A 581 -11.46 -0.44 -34.11
N ARG A 582 -12.50 0.00 -34.82
CA ARG A 582 -13.77 -0.74 -34.96
C ARG A 582 -13.92 -1.27 -36.39
N GLN A 583 -13.45 -2.48 -36.64
CA GLN A 583 -13.97 -3.30 -37.74
C GLN A 583 -15.10 -4.18 -37.19
N ASP A 584 -16.28 -4.01 -37.78
CA ASP A 584 -17.52 -4.71 -37.44
C ASP A 584 -17.46 -6.24 -37.72
N PRO A 585 -18.21 -7.05 -36.96
CA PRO A 585 -18.40 -8.47 -37.26
C PRO A 585 -19.40 -8.68 -38.41
N MET A 586 -19.02 -9.52 -39.37
CA MET A 586 -19.88 -9.99 -40.47
C MET A 586 -21.12 -10.76 -39.97
N PRO A 587 -22.31 -10.59 -40.58
CA PRO A 587 -23.52 -11.29 -40.19
C PRO A 587 -23.62 -12.67 -40.84
N MET A 588 -23.93 -13.70 -40.05
CA MET A 588 -24.37 -15.00 -40.56
C MET A 588 -25.75 -14.89 -41.22
N LYS A 589 -25.86 -15.36 -42.47
CA LYS A 589 -27.13 -15.71 -43.11
C LYS A 589 -27.15 -17.21 -43.43
N HIS A 590 -28.26 -17.84 -43.05
CA HIS A 590 -28.62 -19.20 -43.45
C HIS A 590 -28.77 -19.35 -44.97
N GLY A 591 -28.38 -20.52 -45.47
CA GLY A 591 -28.68 -21.01 -46.81
C GLY A 591 -28.24 -22.47 -46.94
N ALA A 592 -29.19 -23.39 -46.85
CA ALA A 592 -29.00 -24.81 -47.09
C ALA A 592 -28.86 -25.11 -48.59
N VAL A 593 -27.91 -25.97 -48.98
CA VAL A 593 -28.01 -26.89 -50.13
C VAL A 593 -27.16 -28.11 -49.80
N GLY A 594 -27.65 -29.28 -50.21
CA GLY A 594 -27.20 -30.60 -49.75
C GLY A 594 -26.01 -31.20 -50.48
N GLU A 595 -25.72 -32.43 -50.04
CA GLU A 595 -25.20 -33.57 -50.83
C GLU A 595 -23.70 -33.60 -51.22
N VAL A 596 -22.94 -34.52 -50.63
CA VAL A 596 -22.65 -35.89 -51.12
C VAL A 596 -21.41 -36.47 -50.37
N PHE A 597 -21.65 -37.61 -49.70
CA PHE A 597 -20.86 -38.84 -49.40
C PHE A 597 -19.32 -38.89 -49.62
N PHE A 598 -18.48 -39.70 -48.94
CA PHE A 598 -18.56 -41.13 -48.60
C PHE A 598 -17.45 -41.53 -47.58
N VAL A 599 -17.74 -42.60 -46.82
CA VAL A 599 -16.94 -43.46 -45.89
C VAL A 599 -16.68 -42.93 -44.49
#